data_AF-A0A2W4YDB6-F1
#
_entry.id   AF-A0A2W4YDB6-F1
#
_cell.length_a   1.000
_cell.length_b   1.000
_cell.length_c   1.000
_cell.angle_alpha   90.00
_cell.angle_beta   90.00
_cell.angle_gamma   90.00
#
_symmetry.space_group_name_H-M   'P 1'
#
loop_
_entity.id
_entity.type
_entity.pdbx_description
1 polymer ?
#
loop_
_entity_poly.entity_id
_entity_poly.type
_entity_poly.pdbx_seq_one_letter_code
_entity_poly.pdbx_strand_id
1 'polypeptide(L)'
;MKRRNGQFNPKRRMLKVEQCDFESLAELASQAKYGGNPEHKRNPGNFGLTPPSGPRPGKSLCDSVKVFTKQEALDLLKKGIKNGLVSDRFEGQWPKNVWSVMEDGTPLEAQLESAEQGAYHGYPMQTEDPFCEEVIKEWRIRSELA
;
A
#
# COMPACT_ATOMS: atom_id res chain seq x y z
N MET A 1 6.13 -5.61 -27.29
CA MET A 1 4.97 -5.69 -26.37
C MET A 1 4.23 -4.35 -26.46
N LYS A 2 3.00 -4.30 -26.99
CA LYS A 2 2.26 -3.04 -27.18
C LYS A 2 1.83 -2.50 -25.80
N ARG A 3 2.33 -1.32 -25.42
CA ARG A 3 1.86 -0.58 -24.23
C ARG A 3 0.35 -0.38 -24.37
N ARG A 4 -0.45 -0.87 -23.42
CA ARG A 4 -1.89 -0.59 -23.41
C ARG A 4 -2.03 0.93 -23.18
N ASN A 5 -2.80 1.60 -24.03
CA ASN A 5 -3.11 3.03 -23.94
C ASN A 5 -3.35 3.41 -22.48
N GLY A 6 -2.74 4.51 -22.01
CA GLY A 6 -2.61 4.94 -20.61
C GLY A 6 -3.91 5.20 -19.83
N GLN A 7 -4.83 4.24 -19.84
CA GLN A 7 -5.97 4.12 -18.95
C GLN A 7 -5.61 3.15 -17.85
N PHE A 8 -5.26 3.70 -16.70
CA PHE A 8 -5.20 2.95 -15.45
C PHE A 8 -6.57 2.44 -15.08
N ASN A 9 -6.62 1.36 -14.31
CA ASN A 9 -7.88 0.82 -13.80
C ASN A 9 -8.70 1.95 -13.15
N PRO A 10 -9.93 2.25 -13.62
CA PRO A 10 -10.73 3.37 -13.11
C PRO A 10 -11.11 3.21 -11.63
N LYS A 11 -10.84 2.04 -11.03
CA LYS A 11 -10.98 1.78 -9.59
C LYS A 11 -9.79 2.26 -8.75
N ARG A 12 -8.66 2.61 -9.37
CA ARG A 12 -7.43 3.12 -8.73
C ARG A 12 -7.27 4.62 -9.01
N ARG A 13 -8.26 5.41 -8.59
CA ARG A 13 -8.17 6.87 -8.65
C ARG A 13 -7.70 7.39 -7.30
N MET A 14 -6.74 8.30 -7.32
CA MET A 14 -6.28 8.99 -6.14
C MET A 14 -7.25 10.09 -5.76
N LEU A 15 -7.42 10.31 -4.46
CA LEU A 15 -8.02 11.53 -3.93
C LEU A 15 -7.18 12.71 -4.40
N LYS A 16 -7.86 13.75 -4.91
CA LYS A 16 -7.18 14.96 -5.35
C LYS A 16 -6.55 15.67 -4.17
N VAL A 17 -5.39 16.30 -4.37
CA VAL A 17 -4.66 16.99 -3.29
C VAL A 17 -5.52 18.07 -2.64
N GLU A 18 -6.31 18.81 -3.43
CA GLU A 18 -7.17 19.89 -2.93
C GLU A 18 -8.34 19.39 -2.07
N GLN A 19 -8.61 18.08 -2.12
CA GLN A 19 -9.65 17.41 -1.34
C GLN A 19 -9.08 16.66 -0.12
N CYS A 20 -7.75 16.67 0.05
CA CYS A 20 -7.10 16.00 1.18
C CYS A 20 -7.24 16.86 2.43
N ASP A 21 -7.94 16.33 3.42
CA ASP A 21 -7.86 16.82 4.80
C ASP A 21 -6.69 16.10 5.50
N PHE A 22 -5.52 16.74 5.48
CA PHE A 22 -4.28 16.16 6.01
C PHE A 22 -4.34 15.91 7.53
N GLU A 23 -5.12 16.69 8.28
CA GLU A 23 -5.28 16.51 9.73
C GLU A 23 -6.08 15.23 10.00
N SER A 24 -7.26 15.11 9.39
CA SER A 24 -8.09 13.89 9.47
C SER A 24 -7.35 12.65 8.98
N LEU A 25 -6.55 12.77 7.90
CA LEU A 25 -5.73 11.69 7.39
C LEU A 25 -4.61 11.29 8.36
N ALA A 26 -3.99 12.24 9.07
CA ALA A 26 -2.99 11.95 10.08
C ALA A 26 -3.59 11.20 11.28
N GLU A 27 -4.79 11.60 11.72
CA GLU A 27 -5.54 10.86 12.74
C GLU A 27 -5.90 9.45 12.29
N LEU A 28 -6.41 9.31 11.06
CA LEU A 28 -6.74 8.02 10.47
C LEU A 28 -5.52 7.10 10.35
N ALA A 29 -4.37 7.66 9.94
CA ALA A 29 -3.11 6.92 9.86
C ALA A 29 -2.66 6.40 11.24
N SER A 30 -2.93 7.13 12.33
CA SER A 30 -2.56 6.65 13.67
C SER A 30 -3.30 5.35 14.03
N GLN A 31 -4.53 5.18 13.53
CA GLN A 31 -5.43 4.05 13.78
C GLN A 31 -5.23 2.88 12.82
N ALA A 32 -4.68 3.13 11.63
CA ALA A 32 -4.48 2.12 10.59
C ALA A 32 -3.63 0.94 11.09
N LYS A 33 -4.01 -0.27 10.65
CA LYS A 33 -3.32 -1.52 10.96
C LYS A 33 -2.84 -2.18 9.68
N TYR A 34 -1.71 -2.86 9.78
CA TYR A 34 -1.20 -3.68 8.68
C TYR A 34 -1.60 -5.14 8.92
N GLY A 35 -2.47 -5.64 8.06
CA GLY A 35 -2.82 -7.05 7.96
C GLY A 35 -1.61 -7.87 7.50
N GLY A 36 -1.38 -9.01 8.13
CA GLY A 36 -0.34 -9.94 7.73
C GLY A 36 -0.97 -11.23 7.25
N ASN A 37 -0.87 -11.54 5.95
CA ASN A 37 -1.09 -12.91 5.52
C ASN A 37 0.21 -13.70 5.76
N PRO A 38 0.20 -14.75 6.61
CA PRO A 38 1.36 -15.61 6.86
C PRO A 38 1.79 -16.43 5.64
N GLU A 39 0.92 -16.60 4.64
CA GLU A 39 1.16 -17.43 3.45
C GLU A 39 2.24 -16.89 2.49
N HIS A 40 2.83 -15.72 2.77
CA HIS A 40 3.77 -15.04 1.86
C HIS A 40 5.09 -14.61 2.52
N LYS A 41 5.48 -15.21 3.65
CA LYS A 41 6.67 -14.78 4.40
C LYS A 41 7.63 -15.94 4.63
N ARG A 42 8.88 -15.77 4.17
CA ARG A 42 9.97 -16.76 4.35
C ARG A 42 10.37 -16.95 5.83
N ASN A 43 10.04 -15.99 6.70
CA ASN A 43 10.33 -16.01 8.14
C ASN A 43 9.05 -15.78 8.99
N PRO A 44 8.32 -16.84 9.36
CA PRO A 44 7.08 -16.74 10.15
C PRO A 44 7.30 -16.31 11.62
N GLY A 45 8.54 -16.38 12.13
CA GLY A 45 8.87 -16.10 13.54
C GLY A 45 8.55 -14.68 14.02
N ASN A 46 8.47 -13.69 13.12
CA ASN A 46 8.18 -12.31 13.49
C ASN A 46 6.66 -11.99 13.58
N PHE A 47 5.80 -12.99 13.38
CA PHE A 47 4.32 -12.86 13.40
C PHE A 47 3.66 -13.58 14.58
N GLY A 48 4.43 -14.20 15.48
CA GLY A 48 3.87 -14.94 16.63
C GLY A 48 3.12 -16.22 16.23
N LEU A 49 3.48 -16.84 15.11
CA LEU A 49 2.81 -18.01 14.56
C LEU A 49 3.74 -19.23 14.52
N THR A 50 3.26 -20.33 15.10
CA THR A 50 3.86 -21.68 15.09
C THR A 50 2.78 -22.68 14.64
N PRO A 51 3.00 -23.68 13.74
CA PRO A 51 4.18 -24.06 12.93
C PRO A 51 3.89 -24.01 11.37
N PRO A 52 4.80 -24.45 10.45
CA PRO A 52 5.06 -23.78 9.15
C PRO A 52 4.05 -24.09 8.04
N SER A 53 3.58 -23.05 7.32
CA SER A 53 2.93 -23.25 6.02
C SER A 53 3.99 -23.26 4.92
N GLY A 54 4.30 -24.44 4.38
CA GLY A 54 5.12 -24.55 3.18
C GLY A 54 4.51 -23.73 2.03
N PRO A 55 5.32 -23.02 1.23
CA PRO A 55 4.81 -22.22 0.13
C PRO A 55 4.11 -23.11 -0.90
N ARG A 56 2.82 -22.87 -1.17
CA ARG A 56 2.12 -23.55 -2.28
C ARG A 56 2.74 -23.12 -3.61
N PRO A 57 3.04 -24.04 -4.54
CA PRO A 57 3.59 -23.71 -5.84
C PRO A 57 2.58 -22.87 -6.65
N GLY A 58 3.02 -21.71 -7.14
CA GLY A 58 2.24 -20.88 -8.06
C GLY A 58 1.75 -19.53 -7.53
N LYS A 59 2.09 -19.13 -6.31
CA LYS A 59 1.85 -17.76 -5.83
C LYS A 59 3.15 -16.96 -5.82
N SER A 60 3.14 -15.78 -6.46
CA SER A 60 4.27 -14.86 -6.53
C SER A 60 4.86 -14.61 -5.14
N LEU A 61 6.12 -15.01 -4.96
CA LEU A 61 6.89 -14.72 -3.76
C LEU A 61 7.09 -13.21 -3.66
N CYS A 62 6.84 -12.64 -2.49
CA CYS A 62 7.22 -11.26 -2.15
C CYS A 62 8.75 -11.10 -1.95
N ASP A 63 9.57 -11.91 -2.62
CA ASP A 63 11.04 -11.86 -2.52
C ASP A 63 11.66 -10.67 -3.29
N SER A 64 10.88 -9.98 -4.11
CA SER A 64 11.36 -8.85 -4.91
C SER A 64 11.44 -7.53 -4.13
N VAL A 65 10.81 -7.40 -2.96
CA VAL A 65 10.74 -6.12 -2.25
C VAL A 65 11.13 -6.24 -0.79
N LYS A 66 12.08 -5.39 -0.41
CA LYS A 66 12.80 -5.31 0.86
C LYS A 66 11.93 -4.79 2.03
N VAL A 67 10.65 -5.13 2.09
CA VAL A 67 9.81 -4.89 3.27
C VAL A 67 9.94 -6.12 4.16
N PHE A 68 10.93 -6.08 5.04
CA PHE A 68 11.35 -7.26 5.81
C PHE A 68 10.51 -7.46 7.07
N THR A 69 9.81 -6.42 7.52
CA THR A 69 9.04 -6.44 8.77
C THR A 69 7.61 -5.92 8.60
N LYS A 70 6.72 -6.36 9.50
CA LYS A 70 5.37 -5.81 9.62
C LYS A 70 5.39 -4.32 9.96
N GLN A 71 6.40 -3.90 10.74
CA GLN A 71 6.52 -2.52 11.18
C GLN A 71 6.86 -1.60 10.02
N GLU A 72 7.85 -1.94 9.19
CA GLU A 72 8.17 -1.16 7.97
C GLU A 72 6.96 -1.04 7.04
N ALA A 73 6.21 -2.14 6.87
CA ALA A 73 5.01 -2.14 6.04
C ALA A 73 3.91 -1.21 6.62
N LEU A 74 3.75 -1.23 7.94
CA LEU A 74 2.83 -0.34 8.65
C LEU A 74 3.28 1.12 8.54
N ASP A 75 4.57 1.41 8.68
CA ASP A 75 5.10 2.77 8.61
C ASP A 75 4.91 3.35 7.20
N LEU A 76 5.15 2.55 6.15
CA LEU A 76 4.89 2.93 4.76
C LEU A 76 3.41 3.16 4.48
N LEU A 77 2.52 2.29 4.99
CA LEU A 77 1.08 2.48 4.92
C LEU A 77 0.67 3.81 5.57
N LYS A 78 1.12 4.06 6.80
CA LYS A 78 0.79 5.28 7.54
C LYS A 78 1.32 6.52 6.83
N LYS A 79 2.52 6.45 6.25
CA LYS A 79 3.10 7.55 5.46
C LYS A 79 2.28 7.82 4.20
N GLY A 80 1.80 6.77 3.51
CA GLY A 80 0.86 6.88 2.39
C GLY A 80 -0.42 7.62 2.75
N ILE A 81 -1.05 7.25 3.88
CA ILE A 81 -2.27 7.91 4.37
C ILE A 81 -1.98 9.37 4.73
N LYS A 82 -0.91 9.63 5.50
CA LYS A 82 -0.53 10.99 5.92
C LYS A 82 -0.25 11.93 4.75
N ASN A 83 0.44 11.44 3.72
CA ASN A 83 0.71 12.21 2.51
C ASN A 83 -0.55 12.36 1.62
N GLY A 84 -1.70 11.85 2.06
CA GLY A 84 -2.95 11.88 1.31
C GLY A 84 -2.94 11.04 0.05
N LEU A 85 -1.95 10.16 -0.16
CA LEU A 85 -1.86 9.32 -1.34
C LEU A 85 -2.77 8.10 -1.19
N VAL A 86 -4.07 8.38 -1.14
CA VAL A 86 -5.17 7.44 -0.86
C VAL A 86 -6.20 7.47 -1.97
N SER A 87 -7.01 6.42 -2.09
CA SER A 87 -8.05 6.36 -3.11
C SER A 87 -9.20 7.34 -2.85
N ASP A 88 -9.84 7.82 -3.90
CA ASP A 88 -11.10 8.60 -3.83
C ASP A 88 -12.31 7.75 -3.36
N ARG A 89 -12.14 6.44 -3.27
CA ARG A 89 -13.16 5.49 -2.83
C ARG A 89 -12.91 5.08 -1.40
N PHE A 90 -13.96 5.13 -0.58
CA PHE A 90 -13.91 4.82 0.84
C PHE A 90 -14.90 3.72 1.21
N GLU A 91 -14.60 3.00 2.28
CA GLU A 91 -15.54 2.17 3.03
C GLU A 91 -15.60 2.69 4.47
N GLY A 92 -16.68 3.38 4.80
CA GLY A 92 -16.70 4.24 5.98
C GLY A 92 -15.64 5.34 5.85
N GLN A 93 -14.76 5.48 6.85
CA GLN A 93 -13.64 6.42 6.84
C GLN A 93 -12.38 5.88 6.14
N TRP A 94 -12.36 4.60 5.76
CA TRP A 94 -11.15 3.95 5.27
C TRP A 94 -11.03 4.01 3.74
N PRO A 95 -9.96 4.59 3.17
CA PRO A 95 -9.74 4.53 1.74
C PRO A 95 -9.56 3.08 1.29
N LYS A 96 -10.14 2.71 0.15
CA LYS A 96 -10.02 1.36 -0.41
C LYS A 96 -8.58 1.00 -0.77
N ASN A 97 -7.79 1.97 -1.23
CA ASN A 97 -6.39 1.80 -1.56
C ASN A 97 -5.55 2.93 -0.96
N VAL A 98 -4.33 2.61 -0.58
CA VAL A 98 -3.29 3.55 -0.14
C VAL A 98 -2.04 3.24 -0.95
N TRP A 99 -1.34 4.29 -1.39
CA TRP A 99 -0.07 4.14 -2.09
C TRP A 99 1.06 4.78 -1.31
N SER A 100 2.26 4.23 -1.44
CA SER A 100 3.48 4.75 -0.84
C SER A 100 4.68 4.40 -1.71
N VAL A 101 5.81 5.08 -1.50
CA VAL A 101 7.05 4.80 -2.23
C VAL A 101 8.17 4.60 -1.21
N MET A 102 8.91 3.51 -1.38
CA MET A 102 10.09 3.21 -0.57
C MET A 102 11.24 4.18 -0.88
N GLU A 103 12.27 4.21 -0.03
CA GLU A 103 13.45 5.06 -0.23
C GLU A 103 14.19 4.77 -1.54
N ASP A 104 14.17 3.51 -2.00
CA ASP A 104 14.76 3.10 -3.27
C ASP A 104 13.89 3.42 -4.51
N GLY A 105 12.75 4.10 -4.30
CA GLY A 105 11.82 4.47 -5.36
C GLY A 105 10.79 3.40 -5.70
N THR A 106 10.76 2.26 -5.00
CA THR A 106 9.78 1.19 -5.26
C THR A 106 8.36 1.62 -4.87
N PRO A 107 7.39 1.68 -5.80
CA PRO A 107 6.01 2.01 -5.48
C PRO A 107 5.28 0.79 -4.89
N LEU A 108 4.51 1.05 -3.85
CA LEU A 108 3.71 0.07 -3.12
C LEU A 108 2.24 0.45 -3.16
N GLU A 109 1.38 -0.56 -3.21
CA GLU A 109 -0.06 -0.41 -3.02
C GLU A 109 -0.50 -1.25 -1.83
N ALA A 110 -1.34 -0.67 -0.98
CA ALA A 110 -2.06 -1.36 0.07
C ALA A 110 -3.56 -1.27 -0.17
N GLN A 111 -4.25 -2.40 -0.05
CA GLN A 111 -5.69 -2.52 -0.20
C GLN A 111 -6.34 -2.78 1.16
N LEU A 112 -7.48 -2.13 1.41
CA LEU A 112 -8.28 -2.37 2.61
C LEU A 112 -8.78 -3.81 2.63
N GLU A 113 -8.42 -4.54 3.69
CA GLU A 113 -8.80 -5.93 3.94
C GLU A 113 -10.02 -6.00 4.88
N SER A 114 -10.06 -5.15 5.91
CA SER A 114 -11.18 -5.04 6.85
C SER A 114 -11.40 -3.58 7.25
N ALA A 115 -12.55 -3.04 6.86
CA ALA A 115 -12.99 -1.69 7.26
C ALA A 115 -13.33 -1.62 8.76
N GLU A 116 -13.83 -2.71 9.35
CA GLU A 116 -14.10 -2.80 10.78
C GLU A 116 -12.83 -2.63 11.61
N GLN A 117 -11.71 -3.18 11.13
CA GLN A 117 -10.43 -3.15 11.84
C GLN A 117 -9.47 -2.04 11.37
N GLY A 118 -9.78 -1.36 10.26
CA GLY A 118 -8.84 -0.46 9.58
C GLY A 118 -7.58 -1.18 9.10
N ALA A 119 -7.73 -2.44 8.69
CA ALA A 119 -6.60 -3.30 8.34
C ALA A 119 -6.36 -3.33 6.84
N TYR A 120 -5.10 -3.16 6.44
CA TYR A 120 -4.67 -3.14 5.05
C TYR A 120 -3.65 -4.23 4.75
N HIS A 121 -3.70 -4.75 3.53
CA HIS A 121 -2.69 -5.65 2.99
C HIS A 121 -2.00 -5.02 1.79
N GLY A 122 -0.66 -4.97 1.80
CA GLY A 122 0.11 -4.30 0.75
C GLY A 122 1.05 -5.20 -0.03
N TYR A 123 1.33 -4.77 -1.26
CA TYR A 123 2.19 -5.44 -2.21
C TYR A 123 2.93 -4.42 -3.09
N PRO A 124 4.09 -4.82 -3.64
CA PRO A 124 4.78 -4.06 -4.67
C PRO A 124 3.94 -3.91 -5.93
N MET A 125 3.94 -2.71 -6.50
CA MET A 125 3.34 -2.51 -7.81
C MET A 125 4.27 -3.08 -8.90
N GLN A 126 3.69 -3.64 -9.96
CA GLN A 126 4.46 -4.22 -11.07
C GLN A 126 5.09 -3.11 -11.91
N THR A 127 6.34 -3.25 -12.32
CA THR A 127 7.07 -2.23 -13.08
C THR A 127 6.44 -1.89 -14.44
N GLU A 128 5.69 -2.81 -15.03
CA GLU A 128 5.00 -2.61 -16.31
C GLU A 128 3.63 -1.94 -16.14
N ASP A 129 3.16 -1.75 -14.90
CA ASP A 129 1.95 -1.01 -14.60
C ASP A 129 2.26 0.48 -14.71
N PRO A 130 1.69 1.20 -15.70
CA PRO A 130 2.06 2.59 -15.88
C PRO A 130 1.52 3.47 -14.73
N PHE A 131 0.66 2.93 -13.84
CA PHE A 131 0.17 3.65 -12.65
C PHE A 131 1.29 3.85 -11.62
N CYS A 132 2.34 3.04 -11.68
CA CYS A 132 3.56 3.23 -10.89
C CYS A 132 4.18 4.62 -11.10
N GLU A 133 4.23 5.09 -12.35
CA GLU A 133 4.80 6.40 -12.69
C GLU A 133 3.99 7.52 -12.03
N GLU A 134 2.65 7.40 -12.03
CA GLU A 134 1.77 8.38 -11.39
C GLU A 134 1.92 8.35 -9.86
N VAL A 135 2.00 7.15 -9.25
CA VAL A 135 2.25 7.00 -7.81
C VAL A 135 3.56 7.67 -7.40
N ILE A 136 4.65 7.45 -8.14
CA ILE A 136 5.95 8.05 -7.85
C ILE A 136 5.90 9.58 -8.00
N LYS A 137 5.26 10.07 -9.07
CA LYS A 137 5.11 11.50 -9.33
C LYS A 137 4.32 12.18 -8.22
N GLU A 138 3.14 11.66 -7.90
CA GLU A 138 2.26 12.21 -6.85
C GLU A 138 2.89 12.09 -5.47
N TRP A 139 3.63 11.02 -5.20
CA TRP A 139 4.38 10.87 -3.96
C TRP A 139 5.39 12.00 -3.75
N ARG A 140 6.13 12.40 -4.79
CA ARG A 140 7.09 13.52 -4.71
C ARG A 140 6.37 14.82 -4.41
N ILE A 141 5.33 15.13 -5.18
CA ILE A 141 4.53 16.36 -5.00
C ILE A 141 3.97 16.44 -3.57
N ARG A 142 3.37 15.36 -3.07
CA ARG A 142 2.71 15.36 -1.77
C ARG A 142 3.67 15.28 -0.59
N SER A 143 4.85 14.67 -0.77
CA SER A 143 5.88 14.63 0.28
C SER A 143 6.49 16.00 0.57
N GLU A 144 6.35 16.96 -0.35
CA GLU A 144 6.76 18.36 -0.13
C GLU A 144 5.67 19.19 0.57
N LEU A 145 4.44 18.68 0.65
CA LEU A 145 3.27 19.38 1.21
C LEU A 145 2.91 18.93 2.63
N ALA A 146 3.27 17.70 3.01
CA ALA A 146 2.99 17.09 4.31
C ALA A 146 4.12 17.33 5.32
#